data_AF-A0A970E8M4-F1
#
_entry.id   AF-A0A970E8M4-F1
#
_cell.length_a   1.000
_cell.length_b   1.000
_cell.length_c   1.000
_cell.angle_alpha   90.00
_cell.angle_beta   90.00
_cell.angle_gamma   90.00
#
_symmetry.space_group_name_H-M   'P 1'
#
loop_
_entity.id
_entity.type
_entity.pdbx_description
1 polymer ?
#
loop_
_entity_poly.entity_id
_entity_poly.type
_entity_poly.pdbx_seq_one_letter_code
_entity_poly.pdbx_strand_id
1 'polypeptide(L)'
;MVKFIVGEKGTGKTKIMIEMANEASKVSKGHVVYVDRDNNHIHSLERSLRFINAGEFQIENLKAFYGFLCGIISQNFDIETIFIDGMKIISNADEK
;
A
#
# COMPACT_ATOMS: atom_id res chain seq x y z
N MET A 1 7.32 -11.52 -5.79
CA MET A 1 8.25 -11.47 -4.62
C MET A 1 7.58 -10.64 -3.53
N VAL A 2 7.67 -11.02 -2.26
CA VAL A 2 7.12 -10.25 -1.12
C VAL A 2 8.28 -9.70 -0.30
N LYS A 3 8.21 -8.42 0.10
CA LYS A 3 9.23 -7.75 0.92
C LYS A 3 8.56 -7.05 2.10
N PHE A 4 9.17 -7.17 3.27
CA PHE A 4 8.72 -6.51 4.49
C PHE A 4 9.70 -5.43 4.92
N ILE A 5 9.17 -4.28 5.32
CA ILE A 5 9.93 -3.20 5.98
C ILE A 5 9.44 -3.16 7.43
N VAL A 6 10.23 -3.71 8.35
CA VAL A 6 9.87 -3.85 9.77
C VAL A 6 10.84 -3.08 10.67
N GLY A 7 10.34 -2.60 11.80
CA GLY A 7 11.10 -1.79 12.75
C GLY A 7 10.18 -0.98 13.66
N GLU A 8 10.73 -0.39 14.71
CA GLU A 8 9.97 0.38 15.71
C GLU A 8 9.34 1.65 15.11
N LYS A 9 8.32 2.20 15.78
CA LYS A 9 7.70 3.46 15.36
C LYS A 9 8.76 4.58 15.39
N GLY A 10 8.80 5.42 14.35
CA GLY A 10 9.78 6.50 14.24
C GLY A 10 11.08 6.16 13.49
N THR A 11 11.30 4.90 13.10
CA THR A 11 12.50 4.46 12.34
C THR A 11 12.50 4.85 10.85
N GLY A 12 11.54 5.66 10.39
CA GLY A 12 11.50 6.14 9.00
C GLY A 12 10.94 5.14 7.97
N LYS A 13 10.28 4.06 8.39
CA LYS A 13 9.72 3.03 7.49
C LYS A 13 8.88 3.60 6.34
N THR A 14 7.93 4.49 6.66
CA THR A 14 7.06 5.15 5.69
C THR A 14 7.87 5.93 4.65
N LYS A 15 8.87 6.70 5.09
CA LYS A 15 9.76 7.43 4.19
C LYS A 15 10.48 6.49 3.21
N ILE A 16 11.04 5.40 3.71
CA ILE A 16 11.71 4.38 2.88
C ILE A 16 10.72 3.76 1.87
N MET A 17 9.50 3.46 2.31
CA MET A 17 8.47 2.89 1.44
C MET A 17 8.05 3.85 0.32
N ILE A 18 7.86 5.13 0.64
CA ILE A 18 7.56 6.19 -0.34
C ILE A 18 8.68 6.32 -1.37
N GLU A 19 9.94 6.39 -0.91
CA GLU A 19 11.11 6.44 -1.81
C GLU A 19 11.14 5.22 -2.75
N MET A 20 10.92 4.01 -2.21
CA MET A 20 10.86 2.79 -3.01
C MET A 20 9.70 2.81 -4.02
N ALA A 21 8.55 3.34 -3.65
CA ALA A 21 7.37 3.42 -4.51
C ALA A 21 7.59 4.41 -5.67
N ASN A 22 8.18 5.57 -5.37
CA ASN A 22 8.54 6.56 -6.36
C ASN A 22 9.57 6.02 -7.35
N GLU A 23 10.62 5.34 -6.88
CA GLU A 23 11.60 4.69 -7.76
C GLU A 23 10.97 3.57 -8.60
N ALA A 24 10.11 2.73 -8.01
CA ALA A 24 9.39 1.69 -8.75
C ALA A 24 8.54 2.30 -9.88
N SER A 25 7.89 3.44 -9.65
CA SER A 25 7.05 4.10 -10.66
C SER A 25 7.81 4.60 -11.89
N LYS A 26 9.13 4.84 -11.76
CA LYS A 26 9.98 5.31 -12.86
C LYS A 26 10.46 4.18 -13.77
N VAL A 27 10.53 2.96 -13.24
CA VAL A 27 11.07 1.77 -13.95
C VAL A 27 10.01 0.75 -14.31
N SER A 28 8.86 0.76 -13.63
CA SER A 28 7.72 -0.11 -13.88
C SER A 28 7.15 0.14 -15.28
N LYS A 29 6.82 -0.95 -16.01
CA LYS A 29 6.13 -0.85 -17.31
C LYS A 29 4.62 -0.80 -17.15
N GLY A 30 4.12 -1.30 -16.02
CA GLY A 30 2.73 -1.25 -15.59
C GLY A 30 2.50 -0.32 -14.40
N HIS A 31 1.40 -0.54 -13.69
CA HIS A 31 0.97 0.33 -12.60
C HIS A 31 1.64 -0.03 -11.27
N VAL A 32 2.02 1.02 -10.54
CA VAL A 32 2.42 0.92 -9.14
C VAL A 32 1.30 1.50 -8.29
N VAL A 33 0.84 0.70 -7.33
CA VAL A 33 -0.22 1.08 -6.40
C VAL A 33 0.38 1.34 -5.02
N TYR A 34 -0.01 2.44 -4.40
CA TYR A 34 0.32 2.76 -3.01
C TYR A 34 -0.96 2.79 -2.18
N VAL A 35 -1.04 1.91 -1.19
CA VAL A 35 -2.15 1.81 -0.25
C VAL A 35 -1.71 2.39 1.08
N ASP A 36 -2.49 3.34 1.60
CA ASP A 36 -2.28 3.97 2.90
C ASP A 36 -3.59 4.01 3.68
N ARG A 37 -3.53 4.23 4.99
CA ARG A 37 -4.71 4.34 5.86
C ARG A 37 -5.43 5.68 5.67
N ASP A 38 -4.68 6.73 5.32
CA ASP A 38 -5.19 8.09 5.19
C ASP A 38 -4.41 8.86 4.11
N ASN A 39 -4.79 10.12 3.87
CA ASN A 39 -4.23 10.92 2.78
C ASN A 39 -2.92 11.66 3.14
N ASN A 40 -2.30 11.39 4.29
CA ASN A 40 -1.18 12.20 4.82
C ASN A 40 0.04 12.23 3.89
N HIS A 41 0.25 11.17 3.11
CA HIS A 41 1.45 11.00 2.30
C HIS A 41 1.25 11.19 0.79
N ILE A 42 0.04 11.57 0.37
CA ILE A 42 -0.30 11.71 -1.06
C ILE A 42 0.62 12.70 -1.79
N HIS A 43 1.04 13.78 -1.13
CA HIS A 43 1.90 14.81 -1.72
C HIS A 43 3.36 14.40 -1.86
N SER A 44 3.78 13.31 -1.21
CA SER A 44 5.15 12.79 -1.28
C SER A 44 5.32 11.71 -2.35
N LEU A 45 4.23 11.33 -3.04
CA LEU A 45 4.23 10.31 -4.08
C LEU A 45 4.31 10.92 -5.48
N GLU A 46 4.97 10.22 -6.40
CA GLU A 46 4.96 10.57 -7.82
C GLU A 46 3.54 10.47 -8.38
N ARG A 47 3.19 11.39 -9.29
CA ARG A 47 1.82 11.49 -9.84
C ARG A 47 1.39 10.27 -10.64
N SER A 48 2.34 9.47 -11.13
CA SER A 48 2.09 8.24 -11.87
C SER A 48 1.63 7.08 -10.98
N LEU A 49 1.88 7.14 -9.66
CA LEU A 49 1.37 6.14 -8.74
C LEU A 49 -0.14 6.25 -8.59
N ARG A 50 -0.77 5.09 -8.52
CA ARG A 50 -2.15 5.00 -8.08
C ARG A 50 -2.19 4.96 -6.56
N PHE A 51 -2.67 6.04 -5.95
CA PHE A 51 -2.90 6.09 -4.52
C PHE A 51 -4.28 5.52 -4.14
N ILE A 52 -4.36 4.76 -3.05
CA ILE A 52 -5.62 4.25 -2.50
C ILE A 52 -5.64 4.51 -0.99
N ASN A 53 -6.66 5.25 -0.54
CA ASN A 53 -6.97 5.44 0.86
C ASN A 53 -7.79 4.27 1.40
N ALA A 54 -7.14 3.31 2.06
CA ALA A 54 -7.78 2.14 2.65
C ALA A 54 -8.74 2.50 3.80
N GLY A 55 -8.58 3.67 4.44
CA GLY A 55 -9.47 4.12 5.51
C GLY A 55 -10.90 4.42 5.05
N GLU A 56 -11.13 4.56 3.74
CA GLU A 56 -12.48 4.72 3.16
C GLU A 56 -13.22 3.39 2.99
N PHE A 57 -12.54 2.27 3.28
CA PHE A 57 -13.10 0.93 3.16
C PHE A 57 -13.28 0.31 4.54
N GLN A 58 -14.38 -0.44 4.72
CA GLN A 58 -14.67 -1.18 5.96
C GLN A 58 -13.88 -2.49 5.99
N ILE A 59 -12.54 -2.38 6.11
CA ILE A 59 -11.65 -3.54 6.22
C ILE A 59 -11.58 -3.96 7.69
N GLU A 60 -12.51 -4.82 8.09
CA GLU A 60 -12.70 -5.18 9.51
C GLU A 60 -11.85 -6.37 9.96
N ASN A 61 -11.31 -7.17 9.03
CA ASN A 61 -10.55 -8.37 9.35
C ASN A 61 -9.64 -8.81 8.19
N LEU A 62 -8.81 -9.81 8.44
CA LEU A 62 -7.88 -10.37 7.45
C LEU A 62 -8.56 -10.90 6.18
N LYS A 63 -9.80 -11.43 6.26
CA LYS A 63 -10.54 -11.89 5.07
C LYS A 63 -10.99 -10.71 4.21
N ALA A 64 -11.48 -9.64 4.84
CA ALA A 64 -11.83 -8.40 4.16
C ALA A 64 -10.59 -7.76 3.51
N PHE A 65 -9.44 -7.78 4.21
CA PHE A 65 -8.18 -7.28 3.67
C PHE A 65 -7.71 -8.09 2.46
N TYR A 66 -7.80 -9.42 2.53
CA TYR A 66 -7.51 -10.29 1.39
C TYR A 66 -8.44 -9.97 0.20
N GLY A 67 -9.75 -9.87 0.44
CA GLY A 67 -10.72 -9.50 -0.58
C GLY A 67 -10.45 -8.13 -1.20
N PHE A 68 -10.00 -7.17 -0.40
CA PHE A 68 -9.60 -5.84 -0.85
C PHE A 68 -8.41 -5.91 -1.83
N LEU A 69 -7.36 -6.68 -1.50
CA LEU A 69 -6.23 -6.89 -2.41
C LEU A 69 -6.64 -7.61 -3.69
N CYS A 70 -7.49 -8.64 -3.59
CA CYS A 70 -8.06 -9.30 -4.77
C CYS A 70 -8.85 -8.32 -5.65
N GLY A 71 -9.63 -7.43 -5.04
CA GLY A 71 -10.36 -6.37 -5.73
C GLY A 71 -9.44 -5.44 -6.53
N ILE A 72 -8.36 -4.96 -5.89
CA ILE A 72 -7.36 -4.10 -6.54
C ILE A 72 -6.77 -4.79 -7.78
N ILE A 73 -6.32 -6.04 -7.63
CA ILE A 73 -5.68 -6.81 -8.70
C ILE A 73 -6.68 -7.17 -9.81
N SER A 74 -7.93 -7.47 -9.46
CA SER A 74 -8.97 -7.85 -10.43
C SER A 74 -9.36 -6.71 -11.38
N GLN A 75 -9.20 -5.46 -10.94
CA GLN A 75 -9.54 -4.29 -11.75
C GLN A 75 -8.50 -4.01 -12.83
N ASN A 76 -7.22 -4.35 -12.58
CA ASN A 76 -6.13 -4.01 -13.48
C ASN A 76 -5.01 -5.05 -13.41
N PHE A 77 -4.92 -5.86 -14.46
CA PHE A 77 -3.91 -6.91 -14.59
C PHE A 77 -2.50 -6.38 -14.90
N ASP A 78 -2.37 -5.11 -15.26
CA ASP A 78 -1.08 -4.45 -15.50
C ASP A 78 -0.47 -3.88 -14.21
N ILE A 79 -1.04 -4.16 -13.02
CA ILE A 79 -0.42 -3.81 -11.74
C ILE A 79 0.83 -4.68 -11.53
N GLU A 80 1.99 -4.04 -11.47
CA GLU A 80 3.27 -4.73 -11.24
C GLU A 80 3.63 -4.81 -9.75
N THR A 81 3.36 -3.74 -9.00
CA THR A 81 3.78 -3.64 -7.60
C THR A 81 2.72 -2.91 -6.76
N ILE A 82 2.46 -3.46 -5.56
CA ILE A 82 1.59 -2.85 -4.55
C ILE A 82 2.43 -2.58 -3.31
N PHE A 83 2.46 -1.32 -2.87
CA PHE A 83 2.99 -0.89 -1.59
C PHE A 83 1.83 -0.72 -0.62
N ILE A 84 2.00 -1.19 0.62
CA ILE A 84 0.97 -1.13 1.66
C ILE A 84 1.63 -0.58 2.93
N ASP A 85 1.40 0.69 3.22
CA ASP A 85 1.86 1.29 4.48
C ASP A 85 0.81 1.10 5.57
N GLY A 86 1.26 0.84 6.80
CA GLY A 86 0.36 0.62 7.92
C GLY A 86 -0.44 -0.69 7.85
N MET A 87 0.05 -1.72 7.15
CA MET A 87 -0.61 -3.04 6.99
C MET A 87 -1.23 -3.57 8.28
N LYS A 88 -0.52 -3.47 9.42
CA LYS A 88 -1.01 -3.92 10.72
C LYS A 88 -2.35 -3.28 11.11
N ILE A 89 -2.48 -1.98 10.86
CA ILE A 89 -3.68 -1.20 11.18
C ILE A 89 -4.78 -1.49 10.15
N ILE A 90 -4.43 -1.48 8.86
CA ILE A 90 -5.41 -1.68 7.76
C ILE A 90 -6.05 -3.07 7.81
N SER A 91 -5.27 -4.11 8.13
CA SER A 91 -5.73 -5.49 8.07
C SER A 91 -6.51 -5.94 9.31
N ASN A 92 -6.55 -5.11 10.35
CA ASN A 92 -7.11 -5.42 11.67
C ASN A 92 -6.64 -6.78 12.23
N ALA A 93 -5.37 -7.12 11.99
CA ALA A 93 -4.82 -8.45 12.27
C ALA A 93 -4.68 -8.78 13.77
N ASP A 94 -4.86 -7.79 14.65
CA ASP A 94 -4.77 -7.95 16.12
C ASP A 94 -6.13 -8.29 16.76
N GLU A 95 -7.25 -8.21 16.04
CA GLU A 95 -8.55 -8.64 16.56
C GLU A 95 -8.65 -10.18 16.51
N LYS A 96 -8.66 -10.79 17.71
CA LYS A 96 -9.00 -12.20 17.94
C LYS A 96 -10.49 -12.38 18.11
#